data_AF-A0A841GY21-F1
#
_entry.id   AF-A0A841GY21-F1
#
_cell.length_a   1.000
_cell.length_b   1.000
_cell.length_c   1.000
_cell.angle_alpha   90.00
_cell.angle_beta   90.00
_cell.angle_gamma   90.00
#
_symmetry.space_group_name_H-M   'P 1'
#
loop_
_entity.id
_entity.type
_entity.pdbx_description
1 polymer ?
#
loop_
_entity_poly.entity_id
_entity_poly.type
_entity_poly.pdbx_seq_one_letter_code
_entity_poly.pdbx_strand_id
1 'polypeptide(L)'
;MAENKKKKKKETPEQRHRNLQDQVQALPYALADLEAKGEKRKAFMLKYLAAPVIRLMKRMMDRQRYAGPEGQKLKQQEQMKRHLEMRRKQMEFMQGEMARQQKKAQKRTKGGPR
;
A
#
# COMPACT_ATOMS: atom_id res chain seq x y z
N MET A 1 38.52 -2.96 8.35
CA MET A 1 37.14 -2.51 8.06
C MET A 1 36.40 -3.64 7.36
N ALA A 2 35.56 -4.39 8.07
CA ALA A 2 34.83 -5.52 7.48
C ALA A 2 33.46 -5.03 6.96
N GLU A 3 33.29 -5.03 5.64
CA GLU A 3 32.01 -4.79 4.97
C GLU A 3 30.97 -5.83 5.42
N ASN A 4 30.06 -5.40 6.30
CA ASN A 4 28.87 -6.15 6.68
C ASN A 4 27.89 -6.20 5.49
N LYS A 5 28.14 -7.08 4.52
CA LYS A 5 27.18 -7.44 3.46
C LYS A 5 26.00 -8.19 4.10
N LYS A 6 25.03 -7.44 4.64
CA LYS A 6 23.73 -7.98 5.07
C LYS A 6 23.10 -8.72 3.89
N LYS A 7 23.16 -10.06 3.89
CA LYS A 7 22.47 -10.91 2.91
C LYS A 7 20.99 -10.52 2.92
N LYS A 8 20.51 -9.90 1.84
CA LYS A 8 19.08 -9.61 1.66
C LYS A 8 18.33 -10.93 1.80
N LYS A 9 17.45 -11.06 2.81
CA LYS A 9 16.58 -12.23 2.94
C LYS A 9 15.83 -12.37 1.63
N LYS A 10 15.90 -13.56 1.01
CA LYS A 10 15.10 -13.87 -0.18
C LYS A 10 13.64 -13.72 0.21
N GLU A 11 12.93 -12.80 -0.44
CA GLU A 11 11.50 -12.58 -0.20
C GLU A 11 10.75 -13.88 -0.47
N THR A 12 9.89 -14.27 0.47
CA THR A 12 9.04 -15.45 0.29
C THR A 12 8.05 -15.20 -0.85
N PRO A 13 7.53 -16.25 -1.51
CA PRO A 13 6.54 -16.10 -2.59
C PRO A 13 5.32 -15.27 -2.18
N GLU A 14 4.89 -15.41 -0.93
CA GLU A 14 3.79 -14.63 -0.35
C GLU A 14 4.12 -13.14 -0.21
N GLN A 15 5.34 -12.81 0.20
CA GLN A 15 5.82 -11.43 0.30
C GLN A 15 5.91 -10.79 -1.09
N ARG A 16 6.37 -11.53 -2.11
CA ARG A 16 6.41 -11.04 -3.49
C ARG A 16 5.01 -10.77 -4.05
N HIS A 17 4.07 -11.68 -3.79
CA HIS A 17 2.68 -11.51 -4.19
C HIS A 17 2.05 -10.28 -3.53
N ARG A 18 2.32 -10.06 -2.24
CA ARG A 18 1.91 -8.86 -1.51
C ARG A 18 2.51 -7.61 -2.12
N ASN A 19 3.81 -7.58 -2.35
CA ASN A 19 4.52 -6.45 -2.96
C ASN A 19 3.98 -6.11 -4.36
N LEU A 20 3.70 -7.11 -5.20
CA LEU A 20 3.09 -6.88 -6.51
C LEU A 20 1.68 -6.30 -6.39
N GLN A 21 0.89 -6.77 -5.44
CA GLN A 21 -0.45 -6.23 -5.23
C GLN A 21 -0.40 -4.78 -4.75
N ASP A 22 0.52 -4.45 -3.85
CA ASP A 22 0.74 -3.09 -3.37
C ASP A 22 1.22 -2.18 -4.51
N GLN A 23 2.12 -2.66 -5.37
CA GLN A 23 2.53 -1.94 -6.58
C GLN A 23 1.35 -1.66 -7.51
N VAL A 24 0.48 -2.66 -7.77
CA VAL A 24 -0.71 -2.46 -8.60
C VAL A 24 -1.67 -1.43 -7.99
N GLN A 25 -1.83 -1.42 -6.66
CA GLN A 25 -2.67 -0.45 -5.96
C GLN A 25 -2.05 0.96 -5.96
N ALA A 26 -0.72 1.06 -5.95
CA ALA A 26 0.01 2.32 -5.98
C ALA A 26 0.17 2.92 -7.39
N LEU A 27 0.08 2.13 -8.46
CA LEU A 27 0.15 2.59 -9.86
C LEU A 27 -0.68 3.86 -10.16
N PRO A 28 -1.97 3.97 -9.80
CA PRO A 28 -2.75 5.17 -10.08
C PRO A 28 -2.21 6.42 -9.38
N TYR A 29 -1.76 6.27 -8.12
CA TYR A 29 -1.15 7.37 -7.37
C TYR A 29 0.19 7.79 -7.97
N ALA A 30 1.02 6.82 -8.38
CA ALA A 30 2.29 7.09 -9.05
C ALA A 30 2.10 7.78 -10.41
N LEU A 31 1.06 7.45 -11.16
CA LEU A 31 0.70 8.15 -12.39
C LEU A 31 0.29 9.59 -12.12
N ALA A 32 -0.59 9.82 -11.14
CA ALA A 32 -1.02 11.16 -10.75
C ALA A 32 0.17 12.03 -10.30
N ASP A 33 1.10 11.47 -9.53
CA ASP A 33 2.33 12.16 -9.10
C ASP A 33 3.24 12.52 -10.27
N LEU A 34 3.43 11.60 -11.23
CA LEU A 34 4.27 11.85 -12.41
C LEU A 34 3.64 12.86 -13.36
N GLU A 35 2.32 12.86 -13.49
CA GLU A 35 1.56 13.86 -14.24
C GLU A 35 1.65 15.24 -13.56
N ALA A 36 1.50 15.31 -12.23
CA ALA A 36 1.66 16.54 -11.46
C ALA A 36 3.08 17.12 -11.53
N LYS A 37 4.10 16.25 -11.61
CA LYS A 37 5.51 16.64 -11.80
C LYS A 37 5.86 17.00 -13.26
N GLY A 38 4.91 16.89 -14.19
CA GLY A 38 5.12 17.20 -15.61
C GLY A 38 5.94 16.15 -16.38
N GLU A 39 6.23 15.00 -15.78
CA GLU A 39 7.05 13.94 -16.39
C GLU A 39 6.23 13.04 -17.32
N LYS A 40 5.58 13.65 -18.32
CA LYS A 40 4.60 12.99 -19.22
C LYS A 40 5.14 11.73 -19.90
N ARG A 41 6.42 11.68 -20.28
CA ARG A 41 7.05 10.48 -20.87
C ARG A 41 7.15 9.32 -19.88
N LYS A 42 7.47 9.60 -18.62
CA LYS A 42 7.54 8.57 -17.57
C LYS A 42 6.15 8.11 -17.17
N ALA A 43 5.17 9.02 -17.07
CA ALA A 43 3.77 8.68 -16.87
C ALA A 43 3.24 7.78 -18.01
N PHE A 44 3.56 8.13 -19.28
CA PHE A 44 3.22 7.32 -20.45
C PHE A 44 3.85 5.92 -20.38
N MET A 45 5.16 5.82 -20.12
CA MET A 45 5.82 4.51 -19.95
C MET A 45 5.22 3.71 -18.80
N LEU A 46 4.92 4.34 -17.67
CA LEU A 46 4.32 3.67 -16.53
C LEU A 46 2.91 3.14 -16.87
N LYS A 47 2.11 3.91 -17.61
CA LYS A 47 0.74 3.56 -18.01
C LYS A 47 0.69 2.46 -19.07
N TYR A 48 1.57 2.51 -20.07
CA TYR A 48 1.47 1.62 -21.25
C TYR A 48 2.46 0.45 -21.25
N LEU A 49 3.56 0.53 -20.49
CA LEU A 49 4.54 -0.55 -20.41
C LEU A 49 4.52 -1.21 -19.03
N ALA A 50 4.74 -0.44 -17.97
CA ALA A 50 4.88 -1.02 -16.62
C ALA A 50 3.55 -1.55 -16.07
N ALA A 51 2.47 -0.78 -16.18
CA ALA A 51 1.16 -1.17 -15.65
C ALA A 51 0.63 -2.50 -16.21
N PRO A 52 0.62 -2.77 -17.54
CA PRO A 52 0.18 -4.06 -18.05
C PRO A 52 1.09 -5.21 -17.62
N VAL A 53 2.41 -5.01 -17.57
CA VAL A 53 3.37 -6.04 -17.12
C VAL A 53 3.14 -6.41 -15.66
N ILE A 54 3.02 -5.42 -14.77
CA ILE A 54 2.80 -5.65 -13.34
C ILE A 54 1.44 -6.34 -13.12
N ARG A 55 0.39 -5.94 -13.86
CA ARG A 55 -0.92 -6.62 -13.82
C ARG A 55 -0.84 -8.07 -14.29
N LEU A 56 -0.05 -8.35 -15.33
CA LEU A 56 0.15 -9.71 -15.83
C LEU A 56 0.88 -10.58 -14.81
N MET A 57 1.96 -10.07 -14.21
CA MET A 57 2.69 -10.75 -13.13
C MET A 57 1.79 -11.07 -11.94
N LYS A 58 0.96 -10.11 -11.51
CA LYS A 58 -0.04 -10.32 -10.46
C LYS A 58 -1.04 -11.41 -10.85
N ARG A 59 -1.56 -11.39 -12.08
CA ARG A 59 -2.54 -12.38 -12.56
C ARG A 59 -1.94 -13.79 -12.61
N MET A 60 -0.67 -13.93 -12.98
CA MET A 60 0.06 -15.21 -12.98
C MET A 60 0.23 -15.75 -11.56
N MET A 61 0.69 -14.92 -10.61
CA MET A 61 0.79 -15.35 -9.20
C MET A 61 -0.58 -15.61 -8.56
N ASP A 62 -1.61 -14.81 -8.85
CA ASP A 62 -2.97 -15.04 -8.38
C ASP A 62 -3.47 -16.41 -8.85
N ARG A 63 -3.19 -16.77 -10.11
CA ARG A 63 -3.58 -18.07 -10.67
C ARG A 63 -2.84 -19.23 -10.03
N GLN A 64 -1.57 -19.06 -9.68
CA GLN A 64 -0.79 -20.09 -8.96
C GLN A 64 -1.22 -20.23 -7.50
N ARG A 65 -1.51 -19.12 -6.82
CA ARG A 65 -1.80 -19.10 -5.36
C ARG A 65 -3.26 -19.40 -5.03
N TYR A 66 -4.20 -19.03 -5.89
CA TYR A 66 -5.64 -19.22 -5.69
C TYR A 66 -6.26 -20.22 -6.66
N ALA A 67 -5.48 -21.19 -7.17
CA ALA A 67 -6.02 -22.25 -8.00
C ALA A 67 -7.03 -23.12 -7.20
N GLY A 68 -8.15 -23.45 -7.82
CA GLY A 68 -9.17 -24.34 -7.23
C GLY A 68 -10.13 -23.69 -6.22
N PRO A 69 -11.10 -24.46 -5.70
CA PRO A 69 -12.13 -23.97 -4.79
C PRO A 69 -11.57 -23.55 -3.41
N GLU A 70 -10.52 -24.21 -2.92
CA GLU A 70 -9.83 -23.82 -1.68
C GLU A 70 -9.08 -22.49 -1.85
N GLY A 71 -8.47 -22.26 -3.01
CA GLY A 71 -7.81 -21.00 -3.34
C GLY A 71 -8.76 -19.81 -3.38
N GLN A 72 -10.01 -20.00 -3.84
CA GLN A 72 -11.02 -18.94 -3.81
C GLN A 72 -11.42 -18.54 -2.38
N LYS A 73 -11.57 -19.52 -1.47
CA LYS A 73 -11.83 -19.24 -0.05
C LYS A 73 -10.66 -18.49 0.58
N LEU A 74 -9.42 -18.90 0.28
CA LEU A 74 -8.21 -18.21 0.73
C LEU A 74 -8.17 -16.76 0.25
N LYS A 75 -8.51 -16.52 -1.02
CA LYS A 75 -8.59 -15.17 -1.60
C LYS A 75 -9.61 -14.29 -0.87
N GLN A 76 -10.80 -14.81 -0.59
CA GLN A 76 -11.82 -14.07 0.16
C GLN A 76 -11.37 -13.76 1.59
N GLN A 77 -10.77 -14.74 2.28
CA GLN A 77 -10.23 -14.53 3.63
C GLN A 77 -9.12 -13.47 3.64
N GLU A 78 -8.18 -13.52 2.69
CA GLU A 78 -7.11 -12.53 2.57
C GLU A 78 -7.67 -11.13 2.22
N GLN A 79 -8.70 -11.04 1.37
CA GLN A 79 -9.37 -9.77 1.08
C GLN A 79 -10.06 -9.20 2.32
N MET A 80 -10.80 -10.02 3.08
CA MET A 80 -11.45 -9.60 4.31
C MET A 80 -10.41 -9.16 5.36
N LYS A 81 -9.33 -9.94 5.53
CA LYS A 81 -8.23 -9.59 6.43
C LYS A 81 -7.60 -8.25 6.07
N ARG A 82 -7.35 -8.00 4.78
CA ARG A 82 -6.85 -6.69 4.30
C ARG A 82 -7.83 -5.57 4.57
N HIS A 83 -9.13 -5.79 4.35
CA HIS A 83 -10.13 -4.77 4.64
C HIS A 83 -10.13 -4.41 6.13
N LEU A 84 -10.04 -5.39 7.01
CA LEU A 84 -9.95 -5.18 8.46
C LEU A 84 -8.65 -4.47 8.85
N GLU A 85 -7.51 -4.84 8.26
CA GLU A 85 -6.23 -4.15 8.49
C GLU A 85 -6.29 -2.68 8.05
N MET A 86 -6.89 -2.38 6.89
CA MET A 86 -7.10 -1.01 6.44
C MET A 86 -8.00 -0.22 7.38
N ARG A 87 -9.13 -0.80 7.83
CA ARG A 87 -10.03 -0.14 8.79
C ARG A 87 -9.32 0.15 10.12
N ARG A 88 -8.52 -0.80 10.63
CA ARG A 88 -7.73 -0.59 11.86
C ARG A 88 -6.78 0.59 11.71
N LYS A 89 -6.00 0.64 10.62
CA LYS A 89 -5.09 1.77 10.35
C LYS A 89 -5.82 3.11 10.23
N GLN A 90 -7.00 3.14 9.60
CA GLN A 90 -7.82 4.34 9.51
C GLN A 90 -8.33 4.79 10.88
N MET A 91 -8.77 3.87 11.72
CA MET A 91 -9.19 4.18 13.09
C MET A 91 -8.03 4.71 13.93
N GLU A 92 -6.86 4.08 13.85
CA GLU A 92 -5.65 4.55 14.54
C GLU A 92 -5.26 5.97 14.09
N PHE A 93 -5.31 6.24 12.79
CA PHE A 93 -5.06 7.56 12.24
C PHE A 93 -6.06 8.59 12.77
N MET A 94 -7.36 8.28 12.71
CA MET A 94 -8.43 9.16 13.18
C MET A 94 -8.32 9.42 14.68
N GLN A 95 -8.02 8.40 15.49
CA GLN A 95 -7.81 8.55 16.92
C GLN A 95 -6.60 9.45 17.22
N GLY A 96 -5.51 9.29 16.46
CA GLY A 96 -4.33 10.15 16.55
C GLY A 96 -4.64 11.61 16.18
N GLU A 97 -5.43 11.84 15.13
CA GLU A 97 -5.85 13.19 14.74
C GLU A 97 -6.80 13.82 15.76
N MET A 98 -7.78 13.06 16.27
CA MET A 98 -8.67 13.53 17.34
C MET A 98 -7.88 13.91 18.60
N ALA A 99 -6.92 13.09 19.03
CA ALA A 99 -6.07 13.41 20.17
C ALA A 99 -5.24 14.68 19.94
N ARG A 100 -4.72 14.89 18.71
CA ARG A 100 -4.00 16.13 18.34
C ARG A 100 -4.93 17.34 18.35
N GLN A 101 -6.15 17.21 17.83
CA GLN A 101 -7.15 18.29 17.82
C GLN A 101 -7.63 18.61 19.23
N GLN A 102 -7.91 17.62 20.08
CA GLN A 102 -8.27 17.82 21.49
C GLN A 102 -7.15 18.55 22.25
N LYS A 103 -5.88 18.17 22.04
CA LYS A 103 -4.73 18.88 22.63
C LYS A 103 -4.62 20.33 22.14
N LYS A 104 -4.89 20.60 20.85
CA LYS A 104 -4.92 21.96 20.31
C LYS A 104 -6.09 22.77 20.88
N ALA A 105 -7.26 22.17 21.04
CA ALA A 105 -8.45 22.80 21.61
C ALA A 105 -8.25 23.15 23.09
N GLN A 106 -7.72 22.22 23.91
CA GLN A 106 -7.40 22.47 25.33
C GLN A 106 -6.40 23.61 25.52
N LYS A 107 -5.39 23.73 24.64
CA LYS A 107 -4.44 24.84 24.68
C LYS A 107 -5.09 26.19 24.36
N ARG A 108 -6.09 26.21 23.47
CA ARG A 108 -6.85 27.43 23.15
C ARG A 108 -7.83 27.82 24.25
N THR A 109 -8.49 26.87 24.90
CA THR A 109 -9.40 27.16 26.02
C THR A 109 -8.69 27.57 27.31
N LYS A 110 -7.45 27.12 27.55
CA LYS A 110 -6.62 27.60 28.67
C LYS A 110 -5.93 28.96 28.44
N GLY A 111 -5.97 29.50 27.22
CA GLY A 111 -5.30 30.77 26.85
C GLY A 111 -6.26 31.89 26.43
N GLY A 112 -7.57 31.75 26.66
CA GLY A 112 -8.54 32.82 26.46
C GLY A 112 -8.48 33.87 27.59
N PRO A 113 -8.72 35.16 27.28
CA PRO A 113 -8.37 36.26 28.18
C PRO A 113 -9.23 36.25 29.44
N ARG A 114 -8.56 36.30 30.59
CA ARG A 114 -9.07 36.93 31.81
C ARG A 114 -8.27 38.21 32.01
#